data_AF-H8MHQ3-F1
#
_entry.id   AF-H8MHQ3-F1
#
_cell.length_a   1.000
_cell.length_b   1.000
_cell.length_c   1.000
_cell.angle_alpha   90.00
_cell.angle_beta   90.00
_cell.angle_gamma   90.00
#
_symmetry.space_group_name_H-M   'P 1'
#
loop_
_entity.id
_entity.type
_entity.pdbx_description
1 polymer ?
#
loop_
_entity_poly.entity_id
_entity_poly.type
_entity_poly.pdbx_seq_one_letter_code
_entity_poly.pdbx_strand_id
1 'polypeptide(L)'
;MRTLSLTLLLLPLTGSAAVKSISTVAELQTALSSAKAGDELVLEDGTYTFNANLTCAAEGTQAAPIIVRAKNRHAALIRFNAQEGFKVSGRYWTFDGLTVEGICANDQNCEHAFHVTGHAENFVLRNSRVRDFNSQLKANATQNGSGVWEMPHRGLIENNEIYDTHARVTSTPVNKLNIDTGDDWVVRDNELHDFSRKGGISYGAFMKSGGKRGLFERNRVLCVKDFPAGDTRIGLSFGGGGTGNQYCAPAFDPAVPCSPEHTDGIIRNNIVANCSDVAVYLNKAANTRVLFNTFVGTTGVDYRYAASTGEAFGNVLTGVIRNRDSATGTQSSNRSNVTTTTFASWYVAPLKGDLTLKGDVSSLIGAAARNTLAPEDFCARARPASATQGALEHSLGDCPANTGGGTDAGTGGTTDAGTGTMDAGVVPDAGPEQNPSGDEDEDEDGGCSASPGLLPALLGLLVPLALRRRARR
;
A
#
# COMPACT_ATOMS: atom_id res chain seq x y z
N MET A 1 65.75 -17.01 21.55
CA MET A 1 64.34 -17.40 21.74
C MET A 1 63.48 -16.44 20.92
N ARG A 2 62.98 -16.87 19.76
CA ARG A 2 62.06 -16.06 18.92
C ARG A 2 60.65 -16.59 19.15
N THR A 3 59.81 -15.76 19.74
CA THR A 3 58.39 -15.98 19.94
C THR A 3 57.68 -15.97 18.57
N LEU A 4 57.10 -17.12 18.19
CA LEU A 4 56.18 -17.20 17.05
C LEU A 4 54.82 -16.66 17.50
N SER A 5 54.42 -15.50 16.97
CA SER A 5 53.05 -15.00 17.10
C SER A 5 52.14 -15.83 16.20
N LEU A 6 51.22 -16.57 16.83
CA LEU A 6 50.19 -17.36 16.14
C LEU A 6 49.06 -16.40 15.73
N THR A 7 49.02 -16.01 14.45
CA THR A 7 47.93 -15.22 13.88
C THR A 7 46.75 -16.14 13.62
N LEU A 8 45.70 -16.04 14.45
CA LEU A 8 44.46 -16.78 14.27
C LEU A 8 43.65 -16.13 13.13
N LEU A 9 43.66 -16.73 11.94
CA LEU A 9 42.75 -16.37 10.86
C LEU A 9 41.32 -16.77 11.26
N LEU A 10 40.51 -15.80 11.69
CA LEU A 10 39.05 -15.97 11.71
C LEU A 10 38.56 -15.92 10.26
N LEU A 11 38.36 -17.09 9.64
CA LEU A 11 37.57 -17.15 8.42
C LEU A 11 36.12 -16.79 8.79
N PRO A 12 35.49 -15.80 8.13
CA PRO A 12 34.07 -15.57 8.30
C PRO A 12 33.34 -16.83 7.82
N LEU A 13 32.63 -17.50 8.72
CA LEU A 13 31.61 -18.48 8.37
C LEU A 13 30.51 -17.72 7.65
N THR A 14 30.62 -17.61 6.32
CA THR A 14 29.50 -17.20 5.49
C THR A 14 28.43 -18.29 5.63
N GLY A 15 27.38 -17.99 6.39
CA GLY A 15 26.17 -18.81 6.36
C GLY A 15 25.76 -18.95 4.90
N SER A 16 25.81 -20.17 4.37
CA SER A 16 25.49 -20.41 2.97
C SER A 16 24.01 -20.12 2.76
N ALA A 17 23.68 -19.30 1.75
CA ALA A 17 22.32 -19.07 1.28
C ALA A 17 21.63 -20.43 1.03
N ALA A 18 20.54 -20.71 1.75
CA ALA A 18 19.81 -21.96 1.62
C ALA A 18 18.54 -21.77 0.79
N VAL A 19 18.37 -22.58 -0.26
CA VAL A 19 17.09 -22.73 -0.96
C VAL A 19 16.27 -23.82 -0.26
N LYS A 20 15.17 -23.44 0.37
CA LYS A 20 14.30 -24.33 1.16
C LYS A 20 12.98 -24.48 0.42
N SER A 21 12.66 -25.70 -0.04
CA SER A 21 11.31 -26.03 -0.52
C SER A 21 10.38 -26.15 0.70
N ILE A 22 9.25 -25.46 0.63
CA ILE A 22 8.26 -25.36 1.70
C ILE A 22 6.95 -25.92 1.16
N SER A 23 6.42 -26.96 1.80
CA SER A 23 5.19 -27.65 1.37
C SER A 23 4.10 -27.65 2.44
N THR A 24 4.43 -27.20 3.66
CA THR A 24 3.51 -27.18 4.79
C THR A 24 3.56 -25.87 5.57
N VAL A 25 2.50 -25.62 6.33
CA VAL A 25 2.39 -24.50 7.29
C VAL A 25 3.52 -24.51 8.32
N ALA A 26 3.83 -25.68 8.90
CA ALA A 26 4.86 -25.82 9.92
C ALA A 26 6.27 -25.56 9.37
N GLU A 27 6.54 -25.98 8.13
CA GLU A 27 7.78 -25.67 7.43
C GLU A 27 7.91 -24.17 7.19
N LEU A 28 6.85 -23.48 6.74
CA LEU A 28 6.90 -22.03 6.53
C LEU A 28 7.18 -21.29 7.83
N GLN A 29 6.48 -21.63 8.92
CA GLN A 29 6.70 -21.02 10.23
C GLN A 29 8.15 -21.18 10.70
N THR A 30 8.66 -22.42 10.64
CA THR A 30 10.03 -22.74 11.04
C THR A 30 11.06 -22.02 10.16
N ALA A 31 10.79 -21.94 8.86
CA ALA A 31 11.70 -21.34 7.90
C ALA A 31 11.78 -19.82 8.05
N LEU A 32 10.65 -19.15 8.33
CA LEU A 32 10.62 -17.71 8.61
C LEU A 32 11.34 -17.38 9.92
N SER A 33 11.09 -18.14 10.99
CA SER A 33 11.70 -17.89 12.30
C SER A 33 13.20 -18.17 12.36
N SER A 34 13.71 -19.00 11.45
CA SER A 34 15.13 -19.39 11.35
C SER A 34 15.85 -18.83 10.13
N ALA A 35 15.20 -17.89 9.41
CA ALA A 35 15.75 -17.32 8.19
C ALA A 35 17.07 -16.58 8.44
N LYS A 36 17.94 -16.60 7.44
CA LYS A 36 19.23 -15.90 7.43
C LYS A 36 19.38 -15.14 6.12
N ALA A 37 20.21 -14.10 6.11
CA ALA A 37 20.54 -13.36 4.89
C ALA A 37 20.91 -14.31 3.73
N GLY A 38 20.22 -14.16 2.60
CA GLY A 38 20.40 -14.98 1.41
C GLY A 38 19.49 -16.22 1.33
N ASP A 39 18.74 -16.56 2.37
CA ASP A 39 17.79 -17.68 2.30
C ASP A 39 16.67 -17.42 1.28
N GLU A 40 16.30 -18.48 0.57
CA GLU A 40 15.20 -18.50 -0.37
C GLU A 40 14.18 -19.57 0.05
N LEU A 41 13.00 -19.12 0.45
CA LEU A 41 11.87 -19.94 0.90
C LEU A 41 10.91 -20.11 -0.28
N VAL A 42 10.97 -21.27 -0.92
CA VAL A 42 10.22 -21.60 -2.14
C VAL A 42 8.98 -22.41 -1.77
N LEU A 43 7.82 -21.76 -1.78
CA LEU A 43 6.55 -22.40 -1.47
C LEU A 43 6.07 -23.23 -2.65
N GLU A 44 5.87 -24.53 -2.42
CA GLU A 44 5.19 -25.44 -3.33
C GLU A 44 3.72 -25.03 -3.50
N ASP A 45 3.13 -25.43 -4.61
CA ASP A 45 1.72 -25.17 -4.93
C ASP A 45 0.82 -25.76 -3.85
N GLY A 46 -0.15 -24.97 -3.38
CA GLY A 46 -1.05 -25.40 -2.33
C GLY A 46 -1.57 -24.27 -1.46
N THR A 47 -2.32 -24.66 -0.44
CA THR A 47 -2.98 -23.74 0.48
C THR A 47 -2.34 -23.82 1.86
N TYR A 48 -1.93 -22.66 2.38
CA TYR A 48 -1.30 -22.48 3.68
C TYR A 48 -2.20 -21.59 4.54
N THR A 49 -2.93 -22.18 5.48
CA THR A 49 -3.87 -21.45 6.33
C THR A 49 -3.28 -21.21 7.72
N PHE A 50 -3.30 -19.96 8.16
CA PHE A 50 -2.78 -19.51 9.44
C PHE A 50 -3.87 -18.89 10.30
N ASN A 51 -3.86 -19.20 11.60
CA ASN A 51 -4.71 -18.57 12.63
C ASN A 51 -3.86 -17.68 13.57
N ALA A 52 -2.70 -17.24 13.09
CA ALA A 52 -1.75 -16.41 13.82
C ALA A 52 -0.91 -15.61 12.81
N ASN A 53 -0.34 -14.51 13.28
CA ASN A 53 0.57 -13.68 12.51
C ASN A 53 1.92 -14.43 12.32
N LEU A 54 2.66 -14.12 11.26
CA LEU A 54 3.96 -14.69 10.95
C LEU A 54 5.07 -13.64 11.08
N THR A 55 6.03 -13.90 11.97
CA THR A 55 7.16 -12.98 12.22
C THR A 55 8.28 -13.16 11.20
N CYS A 56 8.71 -12.05 10.59
CA CYS A 56 9.81 -11.93 9.64
C CYS A 56 10.84 -10.92 10.19
N ALA A 57 11.54 -11.33 11.25
CA ALA A 57 12.47 -10.46 12.00
C ALA A 57 13.95 -10.64 11.60
N ALA A 58 14.27 -11.66 10.81
CA ALA A 58 15.64 -11.90 10.39
C ALA A 58 16.15 -10.78 9.46
N GLU A 59 17.45 -10.53 9.54
CA GLU A 59 18.11 -9.47 8.79
C GLU A 59 18.67 -10.01 7.47
N GLY A 60 18.09 -9.59 6.36
CA GLY A 60 18.72 -9.69 5.05
C GLY A 60 19.75 -8.58 4.81
N THR A 61 20.41 -8.63 3.67
CA THR A 61 21.30 -7.54 3.21
C THR A 61 21.05 -7.23 1.74
N GLN A 62 21.55 -6.10 1.25
CA GLN A 62 21.47 -5.77 -0.18
C GLN A 62 22.08 -6.86 -1.08
N ALA A 63 23.18 -7.47 -0.65
CA ALA A 63 23.86 -8.52 -1.40
C ALA A 63 23.21 -9.91 -1.21
N ALA A 64 22.44 -10.09 -0.15
CA ALA A 64 21.83 -11.36 0.25
C ALA A 64 20.47 -11.09 0.92
N PRO A 65 19.43 -10.71 0.15
CA PRO A 65 18.08 -10.54 0.68
C PRO A 65 17.50 -11.89 1.12
N ILE A 66 16.45 -11.85 1.95
CA ILE A 66 15.66 -13.04 2.28
C ILE A 66 14.45 -13.06 1.37
N ILE A 67 14.26 -14.15 0.63
CA ILE A 67 13.22 -14.25 -0.41
C ILE A 67 12.18 -15.29 0.01
N VAL A 68 10.91 -14.90 0.01
CA VAL A 68 9.75 -15.78 0.14
C VAL A 68 9.02 -15.75 -1.20
N ARG A 69 8.97 -16.87 -1.92
CA ARG A 69 8.31 -16.89 -3.23
C ARG A 69 7.50 -18.14 -3.48
N ALA A 70 6.50 -18.02 -4.34
CA ALA A 70 5.85 -19.19 -4.90
C ALA A 70 6.80 -19.90 -5.89
N LYS A 71 6.70 -21.23 -5.96
CA LYS A 71 7.34 -22.03 -6.99
C LYS A 71 6.75 -21.71 -8.37
N ASN A 72 5.42 -21.75 -8.46
CA ASN A 72 4.67 -21.29 -9.62
C ASN A 72 3.88 -20.04 -9.21
N ARG A 73 3.99 -18.97 -10.00
CA ARG A 73 3.33 -17.69 -9.71
C ARG A 73 1.83 -17.90 -9.43
N HIS A 74 1.37 -17.32 -8.32
CA HIS A 74 0.02 -17.36 -7.78
C HIS A 74 -0.47 -18.73 -7.25
N ALA A 75 0.31 -19.80 -7.38
CA ALA A 75 -0.11 -21.16 -7.00
C ALA A 75 0.09 -21.48 -5.50
N ALA A 76 0.88 -20.67 -4.77
CA ALA A 76 0.94 -20.72 -3.30
C ALA A 76 -0.10 -19.76 -2.72
N LEU A 77 -1.21 -20.30 -2.23
CA LEU A 77 -2.30 -19.56 -1.58
C LEU A 77 -2.09 -19.52 -0.07
N ILE A 78 -1.79 -18.35 0.47
CA ILE A 78 -1.60 -18.09 1.89
C ILE A 78 -2.85 -17.41 2.44
N ARG A 79 -3.48 -18.01 3.44
CA ARG A 79 -4.76 -17.54 4.01
C ARG A 79 -4.57 -17.19 5.48
N PHE A 80 -4.92 -15.96 5.85
CA PHE A 80 -4.82 -15.48 7.23
C PHE A 80 -6.21 -15.32 7.85
N ASN A 81 -6.44 -16.06 8.93
CA ASN A 81 -7.49 -15.79 9.91
C ASN A 81 -6.84 -15.17 11.16
N ALA A 82 -6.28 -13.98 10.99
CA ALA A 82 -5.52 -13.28 12.02
C ALA A 82 -5.59 -11.77 11.75
N GLN A 83 -5.38 -10.97 12.81
CA GLN A 83 -5.36 -9.52 12.70
C GLN A 83 -4.33 -9.03 11.69
N GLU A 84 -3.15 -9.64 11.70
CA GLU A 84 -2.07 -9.32 10.76
C GLU A 84 -1.52 -10.62 10.16
N GLY A 85 -1.09 -10.57 8.91
CA GLY A 85 -0.45 -11.68 8.23
C GLY A 85 1.04 -11.72 8.54
N PHE A 86 1.87 -11.23 7.62
CA PHE A 86 3.31 -11.14 7.80
C PHE A 86 3.68 -9.87 8.58
N LYS A 87 4.30 -10.04 9.76
CA LYS A 87 4.93 -8.96 10.52
C LYS A 87 6.40 -8.87 10.13
N VAL A 88 6.75 -7.86 9.37
CA VAL A 88 8.09 -7.66 8.83
C VAL A 88 8.78 -6.54 9.60
N SER A 89 9.74 -6.92 10.43
CA SER A 89 10.58 -5.99 11.19
C SER A 89 12.04 -6.01 10.73
N GLY A 90 12.46 -7.06 10.01
CA GLY A 90 13.82 -7.18 9.50
C GLY A 90 14.04 -6.53 8.14
N ARG A 91 15.29 -6.20 7.79
CA ARG A 91 15.66 -5.58 6.50
C ARG A 91 15.73 -6.58 5.33
N TYR A 92 15.54 -6.06 4.11
CA TYR A 92 15.77 -6.77 2.83
C TYR A 92 14.96 -8.07 2.66
N TRP A 93 13.67 -8.04 3.01
CA TRP A 93 12.73 -9.12 2.70
C TRP A 93 12.05 -8.91 1.34
N THR A 94 11.96 -9.96 0.53
CA THR A 94 11.23 -9.98 -0.75
C THR A 94 10.14 -11.03 -0.73
N PHE A 95 8.92 -10.65 -1.08
CA PHE A 95 7.78 -11.53 -1.28
C PHE A 95 7.39 -11.52 -2.76
N ASP A 96 7.39 -12.68 -3.41
CA ASP A 96 7.30 -12.79 -4.87
C ASP A 96 6.33 -13.88 -5.35
N GLY A 97 5.36 -13.49 -6.17
CA GLY A 97 4.49 -14.43 -6.86
C GLY A 97 3.45 -15.12 -5.98
N LEU A 98 3.15 -14.61 -4.78
CA LEU A 98 2.23 -15.23 -3.82
C LEU A 98 0.76 -14.87 -4.13
N THR A 99 -0.18 -15.70 -3.66
CA THR A 99 -1.57 -15.27 -3.46
C THR A 99 -1.81 -15.19 -1.95
N VAL A 100 -2.23 -14.04 -1.43
CA VAL A 100 -2.45 -13.80 0.00
C VAL A 100 -3.88 -13.31 0.24
N GLU A 101 -4.61 -13.98 1.12
CA GLU A 101 -6.05 -13.75 1.38
C GLU A 101 -6.34 -13.60 2.87
N GLY A 102 -7.09 -12.56 3.23
CA GLY A 102 -7.72 -12.42 4.55
C GLY A 102 -9.03 -13.20 4.60
N ILE A 103 -9.19 -14.10 5.56
CA ILE A 103 -10.36 -15.01 5.67
C ILE A 103 -11.11 -14.86 7.00
N CYS A 104 -10.91 -13.73 7.68
CA CYS A 104 -11.57 -13.47 8.96
C CYS A 104 -13.09 -13.41 8.79
N ALA A 105 -13.81 -13.99 9.74
CA ALA A 105 -15.28 -13.91 9.75
C ALA A 105 -15.82 -12.48 9.98
N ASN A 106 -14.99 -11.60 10.54
CA ASN A 106 -15.28 -10.19 10.78
C ASN A 106 -14.11 -9.36 10.22
N ASP A 107 -14.41 -8.44 9.30
CA ASP A 107 -13.41 -7.58 8.66
C ASP A 107 -12.60 -6.75 9.66
N GLN A 108 -13.18 -6.42 10.81
CA GLN A 108 -12.51 -5.74 11.92
C GLN A 108 -11.27 -6.49 12.43
N ASN A 109 -11.18 -7.80 12.16
CA ASN A 109 -10.08 -8.65 12.59
C ASN A 109 -9.13 -9.02 11.45
N CYS A 110 -9.27 -8.41 10.26
CA CYS A 110 -8.41 -8.64 9.10
C CYS A 110 -7.77 -7.32 8.68
N GLU A 111 -6.82 -6.85 9.50
CA GLU A 111 -6.23 -5.53 9.35
C GLU A 111 -5.16 -5.51 8.26
N HIS A 112 -4.05 -6.25 8.44
CA HIS A 112 -2.85 -6.05 7.63
C HIS A 112 -2.34 -7.35 7.00
N ALA A 113 -2.26 -7.48 5.67
CA ALA A 113 -1.63 -8.67 5.08
C ALA A 113 -0.11 -8.67 5.32
N PHE A 114 0.50 -7.51 5.12
CA PHE A 114 1.91 -7.23 5.42
C PHE A 114 1.96 -6.00 6.34
N HIS A 115 2.56 -6.16 7.52
CA HIS A 115 2.84 -5.07 8.44
C HIS A 115 4.35 -4.86 8.53
N VAL A 116 4.84 -3.80 7.90
CA VAL A 116 6.25 -3.47 7.77
C VAL A 116 6.60 -2.36 8.78
N THR A 117 7.44 -2.66 9.77
CA THR A 117 7.62 -1.75 10.92
C THR A 117 9.08 -1.48 11.24
N GLY A 118 9.35 -0.32 11.85
CA GLY A 118 10.67 -0.01 12.40
C GLY A 118 11.72 0.07 11.32
N HIS A 119 12.91 -0.51 11.53
CA HIS A 119 14.01 -0.45 10.57
C HIS A 119 13.89 -1.43 9.40
N ALA A 120 12.70 -1.98 9.09
CA ALA A 120 12.43 -2.93 7.99
C ALA A 120 12.60 -2.31 6.59
N GLU A 121 13.83 -1.92 6.27
CA GLU A 121 14.22 -1.21 5.06
C GLU A 121 14.36 -2.14 3.85
N ASN A 122 14.05 -1.62 2.66
CA ASN A 122 14.08 -2.37 1.39
C ASN A 122 13.16 -3.60 1.38
N PHE A 123 11.96 -3.48 1.99
CA PHE A 123 10.88 -4.43 1.78
C PHE A 123 10.48 -4.46 0.30
N VAL A 124 10.27 -5.65 -0.26
CA VAL A 124 9.75 -5.82 -1.63
C VAL A 124 8.54 -6.74 -1.62
N LEU A 125 7.43 -6.28 -2.20
CA LEU A 125 6.29 -7.12 -2.58
C LEU A 125 6.10 -7.03 -4.09
N ARG A 126 6.19 -8.17 -4.78
CA ARG A 126 6.04 -8.17 -6.23
C ARG A 126 5.32 -9.38 -6.80
N ASN A 127 4.78 -9.20 -8.01
CA ASN A 127 4.15 -10.23 -8.81
C ASN A 127 3.04 -11.01 -8.08
N SER A 128 2.47 -10.44 -7.01
CA SER A 128 1.60 -11.15 -6.08
C SER A 128 0.15 -10.68 -6.18
N ARG A 129 -0.78 -11.51 -5.70
CA ARG A 129 -2.19 -11.16 -5.49
C ARG A 129 -2.43 -11.02 -3.99
N VAL A 130 -2.95 -9.88 -3.53
CA VAL A 130 -3.23 -9.67 -2.10
C VAL A 130 -4.64 -9.14 -1.95
N ARG A 131 -5.48 -9.82 -1.17
CA ARG A 131 -6.90 -9.47 -1.06
C ARG A 131 -7.53 -9.64 0.32
N ASP A 132 -8.63 -8.91 0.51
CA ASP A 132 -9.55 -9.04 1.64
C ASP A 132 -8.93 -8.68 3.01
N PHE A 133 -8.11 -7.62 3.03
CA PHE A 133 -7.60 -6.96 4.22
C PHE A 133 -8.07 -5.49 4.25
N ASN A 134 -8.15 -4.91 5.44
CA ASN A 134 -8.44 -3.47 5.57
C ASN A 134 -7.28 -2.65 4.96
N SER A 135 -6.04 -3.12 5.16
CA SER A 135 -4.83 -2.72 4.45
C SER A 135 -4.06 -3.96 3.98
N GLN A 136 -3.85 -4.14 2.69
CA GLN A 136 -3.03 -5.22 2.16
C GLN A 136 -1.55 -5.00 2.51
N LEU A 137 -1.14 -3.75 2.65
CA LEU A 137 0.13 -3.34 3.23
C LEU A 137 -0.10 -2.21 4.23
N LYS A 138 0.47 -2.35 5.43
CA LYS A 138 0.70 -1.25 6.37
C LYS A 138 2.21 -1.10 6.58
N ALA A 139 2.74 0.10 6.43
CA ALA A 139 4.09 0.46 6.88
C ALA A 139 4.01 1.58 7.90
N ASN A 140 4.78 1.52 8.99
CA ASN A 140 4.89 2.64 9.95
C ASN A 140 6.17 2.58 10.78
N ALA A 141 6.51 3.72 11.37
CA ALA A 141 7.58 3.80 12.35
C ALA A 141 7.24 3.04 13.64
N THR A 142 8.25 2.54 14.33
CA THR A 142 8.13 2.08 15.73
C THR A 142 9.38 2.46 16.52
N GLN A 143 9.27 2.52 17.83
CA GLN A 143 10.43 2.69 18.70
C GLN A 143 11.17 1.37 18.86
N ASN A 144 12.50 1.41 18.81
CA ASN A 144 13.33 0.29 19.23
C ASN A 144 13.45 0.24 20.77
N GLY A 145 14.15 -0.76 21.31
CA GLY A 145 14.32 -0.93 22.77
C GLY A 145 15.05 0.22 23.49
N SER A 146 15.63 1.18 22.76
CA SER A 146 16.20 2.42 23.33
C SER A 146 15.26 3.63 23.20
N GLY A 147 14.01 3.43 22.77
CA GLY A 147 13.03 4.50 22.57
C GLY A 147 13.26 5.32 21.30
N VAL A 148 14.17 4.92 20.41
CA VAL A 148 14.48 5.64 19.17
C VAL A 148 13.50 5.20 18.08
N TRP A 149 12.85 6.18 17.44
CA TRP A 149 11.98 5.93 16.29
C TRP A 149 12.77 5.46 15.08
N GLU A 150 12.39 4.31 14.55
CA GLU A 150 12.89 3.74 13.31
C GLU A 150 11.78 3.68 12.28
N MET A 151 12.12 3.88 11.01
CA MET A 151 11.17 3.97 9.90
C MET A 151 11.54 3.04 8.76
N PRO A 152 10.58 2.35 8.13
CA PRO A 152 10.86 1.58 6.93
C PRO A 152 11.12 2.52 5.75
N HIS A 153 12.32 2.48 5.17
CA HIS A 153 12.64 3.24 3.95
C HIS A 153 12.78 2.31 2.74
N ARG A 154 12.68 2.91 1.53
CA ARG A 154 13.00 2.26 0.25
C ARG A 154 12.21 0.99 -0.05
N GLY A 155 10.95 0.93 0.40
CA GLY A 155 10.08 -0.19 0.07
C GLY A 155 9.61 -0.14 -1.39
N LEU A 156 9.43 -1.31 -2.01
CA LEU A 156 9.02 -1.49 -3.40
C LEU A 156 7.79 -2.39 -3.49
N ILE A 157 6.71 -1.85 -4.05
CA ILE A 157 5.48 -2.58 -4.35
C ILE A 157 5.30 -2.56 -5.87
N GLU A 158 5.50 -3.70 -6.54
CA GLU A 158 5.45 -3.75 -8.01
C GLU A 158 4.73 -4.95 -8.64
N ASN A 159 4.04 -4.74 -9.75
CA ASN A 159 3.41 -5.81 -10.54
C ASN A 159 2.43 -6.69 -9.72
N ASN A 160 1.79 -6.11 -8.69
CA ASN A 160 0.82 -6.80 -7.85
C ASN A 160 -0.61 -6.51 -8.30
N GLU A 161 -1.52 -7.41 -7.95
CA GLU A 161 -2.97 -7.21 -7.97
C GLU A 161 -3.46 -7.08 -6.51
N ILE A 162 -4.10 -5.97 -6.18
CA ILE A 162 -4.50 -5.63 -4.81
C ILE A 162 -5.98 -5.22 -4.79
N TYR A 163 -6.81 -6.00 -4.11
CA TYR A 163 -8.26 -5.80 -4.18
C TYR A 163 -9.03 -6.37 -3.00
N ASP A 164 -10.33 -6.08 -2.95
CA ASP A 164 -11.26 -6.81 -2.09
C ASP A 164 -12.34 -7.50 -2.93
N THR A 165 -12.90 -8.56 -2.37
CA THR A 165 -14.05 -9.29 -2.93
C THR A 165 -15.39 -8.80 -2.39
N HIS A 166 -15.37 -7.82 -1.49
CA HIS A 166 -16.57 -7.19 -0.92
C HIS A 166 -16.18 -5.88 -0.22
N ALA A 167 -17.17 -5.01 0.00
CA ALA A 167 -16.97 -3.82 0.81
C ALA A 167 -16.67 -4.20 2.27
N ARG A 168 -15.57 -3.66 2.82
CA ARG A 168 -15.13 -3.94 4.19
C ARG A 168 -16.09 -3.33 5.20
N VAL A 169 -16.60 -4.14 6.12
CA VAL A 169 -17.48 -3.75 7.21
C VAL A 169 -16.66 -3.63 8.49
N THR A 170 -16.00 -2.48 8.64
CA THR A 170 -15.07 -2.23 9.75
C THR A 170 -15.11 -0.78 10.25
N SER A 171 -14.75 -0.61 11.53
CA SER A 171 -14.53 0.71 12.13
C SER A 171 -13.13 1.27 11.85
N THR A 172 -12.18 0.41 11.46
CA THR A 172 -10.81 0.80 11.11
C THR A 172 -10.72 1.41 9.70
N PRO A 173 -9.63 2.12 9.40
CA PRO A 173 -9.37 2.62 8.06
C PRO A 173 -9.32 1.50 7.01
N VAL A 174 -9.75 1.81 5.79
CA VAL A 174 -9.60 0.91 4.63
C VAL A 174 -8.74 1.62 3.59
N ASN A 175 -7.49 1.19 3.50
CA ASN A 175 -6.44 1.86 2.75
C ASN A 175 -5.44 0.81 2.25
N LYS A 176 -5.59 0.38 1.01
CA LYS A 176 -5.01 -0.88 0.54
C LYS A 176 -3.49 -0.91 0.65
N LEU A 177 -2.85 0.18 0.23
CA LEU A 177 -1.45 0.46 0.55
C LEU A 177 -1.38 1.65 1.49
N ASN A 178 -1.14 1.39 2.77
CA ASN A 178 -1.06 2.36 3.85
C ASN A 178 0.40 2.52 4.27
N ILE A 179 1.11 3.50 3.70
CA ILE A 179 2.54 3.71 3.94
C ILE A 179 2.72 4.97 4.79
N ASP A 180 2.91 4.78 6.09
CA ASP A 180 3.21 5.86 7.02
C ASP A 180 4.72 5.97 7.21
N THR A 181 5.22 7.20 7.17
CA THR A 181 6.63 7.53 7.35
C THR A 181 7.51 6.91 6.26
N GLY A 182 8.83 7.02 6.41
CA GLY A 182 9.77 6.44 5.47
C GLY A 182 10.02 7.31 4.23
N ASP A 183 11.14 7.03 3.60
CA ASP A 183 11.63 7.79 2.45
C ASP A 183 11.77 6.85 1.26
N ASP A 184 11.57 7.38 0.06
CA ASP A 184 11.89 6.72 -1.22
C ASP A 184 11.09 5.42 -1.46
N TRP A 185 9.85 5.36 -0.99
CA TRP A 185 8.92 4.27 -1.31
C TRP A 185 8.46 4.34 -2.77
N VAL A 186 8.40 3.19 -3.44
CA VAL A 186 7.96 3.07 -4.83
C VAL A 186 6.78 2.11 -4.92
N VAL A 187 5.67 2.61 -5.46
CA VAL A 187 4.49 1.82 -5.82
C VAL A 187 4.32 1.93 -7.32
N ARG A 188 4.63 0.86 -8.06
CA ARG A 188 4.62 0.90 -9.52
C ARG A 188 3.99 -0.30 -10.20
N ASP A 189 3.42 -0.09 -11.38
CA ASP A 189 2.96 -1.19 -12.25
C ASP A 189 1.94 -2.14 -11.57
N ASN A 190 1.24 -1.68 -10.52
CA ASN A 190 0.24 -2.47 -9.81
C ASN A 190 -1.18 -2.26 -10.38
N GLU A 191 -2.02 -3.26 -10.24
CA GLU A 191 -3.47 -3.18 -10.42
C GLU A 191 -4.15 -3.13 -9.06
N LEU A 192 -4.83 -2.02 -8.74
CA LEU A 192 -5.59 -1.84 -7.51
C LEU A 192 -7.07 -1.73 -7.87
N HIS A 193 -7.94 -2.56 -7.31
CA HIS A 193 -9.36 -2.46 -7.64
C HIS A 193 -10.32 -2.84 -6.51
N ASP A 194 -11.58 -2.44 -6.68
CA ASP A 194 -12.73 -2.88 -5.86
C ASP A 194 -12.60 -2.66 -4.35
N PHE A 195 -11.82 -1.67 -3.94
CA PHE A 195 -11.71 -1.30 -2.54
C PHE A 195 -12.90 -0.44 -2.10
N SER A 196 -13.49 -0.79 -0.95
CA SER A 196 -14.57 -0.02 -0.35
C SER A 196 -14.64 -0.19 1.15
N ARG A 197 -15.08 0.85 1.85
CA ARG A 197 -15.46 0.79 3.26
C ARG A 197 -16.93 1.13 3.41
N LYS A 198 -17.73 0.19 3.93
CA LYS A 198 -19.17 0.40 4.10
C LYS A 198 -19.45 1.63 4.98
N GLY A 199 -20.10 2.64 4.41
CA GLY A 199 -20.46 3.89 5.08
C GLY A 199 -19.26 4.79 5.41
N GLY A 200 -18.11 4.57 4.79
CA GLY A 200 -16.88 5.31 5.06
C GLY A 200 -16.09 5.68 3.82
N ILE A 201 -14.89 6.20 4.05
CA ILE A 201 -13.92 6.55 3.02
C ILE A 201 -12.90 5.41 2.90
N SER A 202 -12.57 5.03 1.67
CA SER A 202 -11.45 4.14 1.37
C SER A 202 -10.47 4.76 0.39
N TYR A 203 -9.21 4.35 0.51
CA TYR A 203 -8.11 4.77 -0.36
C TYR A 203 -7.53 3.57 -1.10
N GLY A 204 -7.20 3.72 -2.37
CA GLY A 204 -6.42 2.73 -3.11
C GLY A 204 -5.01 2.64 -2.54
N ALA A 205 -4.32 3.77 -2.47
CA ALA A 205 -3.01 3.84 -1.82
C ALA A 205 -2.76 5.25 -1.26
N PHE A 206 -2.01 5.31 -0.16
CA PHE A 206 -1.45 6.57 0.28
C PHE A 206 -0.06 6.43 0.90
N MET A 207 0.72 7.52 0.83
CA MET A 207 1.94 7.72 1.59
C MET A 207 1.78 8.97 2.46
N LYS A 208 2.00 8.87 3.78
CA LYS A 208 1.72 9.96 4.74
C LYS A 208 2.72 10.00 5.91
N SER A 209 2.40 10.76 6.96
CA SER A 209 3.13 10.79 8.23
C SER A 209 4.57 11.32 8.15
N GLY A 210 4.80 12.34 7.32
CA GLY A 210 6.10 13.01 7.18
C GLY A 210 7.08 12.30 6.26
N GLY A 211 6.62 11.28 5.52
CA GLY A 211 7.42 10.58 4.52
C GLY A 211 7.87 11.47 3.37
N LYS A 212 8.89 11.02 2.62
CA LYS A 212 9.50 11.82 1.55
C LYS A 212 9.78 11.02 0.29
N ARG A 213 9.74 11.72 -0.86
CA ARG A 213 10.20 11.21 -2.16
C ARG A 213 9.51 9.91 -2.61
N GLY A 214 8.30 9.67 -2.11
CA GLY A 214 7.44 8.60 -2.57
C GLY A 214 7.09 8.72 -4.06
N LEU A 215 6.99 7.59 -4.74
CA LEU A 215 6.65 7.49 -6.16
C LEU A 215 5.47 6.55 -6.38
N PHE A 216 4.40 7.09 -6.97
CA PHE A 216 3.33 6.32 -7.61
C PHE A 216 3.50 6.37 -9.13
N GLU A 217 3.86 5.27 -9.76
CA GLU A 217 4.16 5.22 -11.19
C GLU A 217 3.47 4.07 -11.93
N ARG A 218 2.81 4.34 -13.07
CA ARG A 218 2.27 3.28 -13.94
C ARG A 218 1.29 2.31 -13.25
N ASN A 219 0.64 2.74 -12.18
CA ASN A 219 -0.41 1.94 -11.55
C ASN A 219 -1.73 2.11 -12.30
N ARG A 220 -2.52 1.04 -12.35
CA ARG A 220 -3.93 1.06 -12.76
C ARG A 220 -4.78 0.93 -11.50
N VAL A 221 -5.55 1.98 -11.19
CA VAL A 221 -6.41 2.04 -10.00
C VAL A 221 -7.87 2.15 -10.43
N LEU A 222 -8.65 1.10 -10.22
CA LEU A 222 -10.06 1.01 -10.58
C LEU A 222 -10.89 0.93 -9.30
N CYS A 223 -11.31 2.08 -8.76
CA CYS A 223 -12.07 2.13 -7.51
C CYS A 223 -13.31 1.22 -7.51
N VAL A 224 -13.89 0.99 -8.69
CA VAL A 224 -15.03 0.08 -8.94
C VAL A 224 -14.76 -0.64 -10.27
N LYS A 225 -14.59 -1.96 -10.24
CA LYS A 225 -14.33 -2.82 -11.41
C LYS A 225 -15.36 -3.95 -11.50
N ASP A 226 -15.43 -4.80 -10.49
CA ASP A 226 -16.29 -5.99 -10.46
C ASP A 226 -17.49 -5.84 -9.49
N PHE A 227 -17.38 -4.98 -8.47
CA PHE A 227 -18.41 -4.77 -7.46
C PHE A 227 -19.13 -3.43 -7.60
N PRO A 228 -20.39 -3.28 -7.14
CA PRO A 228 -21.16 -2.05 -7.32
C PRO A 228 -20.60 -0.84 -6.55
N ALA A 229 -20.80 0.33 -7.13
CA ALA A 229 -20.52 1.62 -6.47
C ALA A 229 -21.43 1.83 -5.25
N GLY A 230 -20.99 2.64 -4.27
CA GLY A 230 -21.78 2.91 -3.06
C GLY A 230 -21.10 3.82 -2.03
N ASP A 231 -19.86 3.52 -1.64
CA ASP A 231 -19.11 4.32 -0.65
C ASP A 231 -18.12 5.33 -1.28
N THR A 232 -17.52 6.19 -0.44
CA THR A 232 -16.51 7.18 -0.88
C THR A 232 -15.17 6.51 -1.14
N ARG A 233 -14.65 6.66 -2.36
CA ARG A 233 -13.40 6.03 -2.80
C ARG A 233 -12.47 7.07 -3.42
N ILE A 234 -11.27 7.18 -2.85
CA ILE A 234 -10.17 8.01 -3.34
C ILE A 234 -9.11 7.09 -3.97
N GLY A 235 -8.57 7.49 -5.12
CA GLY A 235 -7.54 6.71 -5.81
C GLY A 235 -6.21 6.67 -5.06
N LEU A 236 -5.33 7.62 -5.40
CA LEU A 236 -3.98 7.75 -4.84
C LEU A 236 -3.92 8.98 -3.93
N SER A 237 -3.07 8.95 -2.91
CA SER A 237 -2.94 10.10 -2.01
C SER A 237 -1.53 10.30 -1.46
N PHE A 238 -1.15 11.55 -1.30
CA PHE A 238 -0.07 11.95 -0.40
C PHE A 238 -0.71 12.69 0.78
N GLY A 239 -0.55 12.14 1.98
CA GLY A 239 -1.31 12.53 3.17
C GLY A 239 -2.76 12.02 3.15
N GLY A 240 -3.55 12.46 4.14
CA GLY A 240 -4.95 12.04 4.33
C GLY A 240 -5.12 11.05 5.48
N GLY A 241 -6.37 10.79 5.88
CA GLY A 241 -6.68 9.79 6.90
C GLY A 241 -6.30 10.14 8.34
N GLY A 242 -5.88 11.39 8.63
CA GLY A 242 -5.71 11.92 9.99
C GLY A 242 -4.52 11.35 10.76
N THR A 243 -3.29 11.75 10.41
CA THR A 243 -2.09 11.37 11.17
C THR A 243 -2.00 12.10 12.52
N GLY A 244 -1.85 11.35 13.61
CA GLY A 244 -1.50 11.91 14.92
C GLY A 244 -0.09 12.50 14.92
N ASN A 245 0.08 13.69 15.50
CA ASN A 245 1.37 14.41 15.56
C ASN A 245 2.53 13.55 16.09
N GLN A 246 2.26 12.72 17.10
CA GLN A 246 3.23 11.82 17.72
C GLN A 246 3.75 10.71 16.78
N TYR A 247 3.09 10.45 15.66
CA TYR A 247 3.48 9.44 14.68
C TYR A 247 4.15 10.03 13.43
N CYS A 248 4.26 11.36 13.37
CA CYS A 248 4.69 12.08 12.18
C CYS A 248 6.20 12.36 12.19
N ALA A 249 6.88 11.87 11.16
CA ALA A 249 8.31 12.09 11.00
C ALA A 249 8.62 13.55 10.61
N PRO A 250 9.81 14.08 10.96
CA PRO A 250 10.82 13.47 11.82
C PRO A 250 10.60 13.77 13.32
N ALA A 251 9.53 14.50 13.66
CA ALA A 251 9.36 15.04 15.01
C ALA A 251 8.94 13.98 16.03
N PHE A 252 7.98 13.13 15.67
CA PHE A 252 7.37 12.13 16.56
C PHE A 252 6.97 12.71 17.93
N ASP A 253 6.39 13.91 17.90
CA ASP A 253 6.07 14.70 19.08
C ASP A 253 4.59 15.15 19.00
N PRO A 254 3.75 14.81 19.99
CA PRO A 254 2.34 15.25 20.00
C PRO A 254 2.16 16.77 19.91
N ALA A 255 3.15 17.57 20.32
CA ALA A 255 3.13 19.03 20.27
C ALA A 255 3.52 19.63 18.91
N VAL A 256 4.10 18.84 18.00
CA VAL A 256 4.52 19.30 16.67
C VAL A 256 3.49 18.87 15.62
N PRO A 257 2.76 19.80 14.99
CA PRO A 257 1.75 19.45 13.99
C PRO A 257 2.32 18.61 12.85
N CYS A 258 1.61 17.54 12.47
CA CYS A 258 1.95 16.79 11.26
C CYS A 258 1.60 17.62 10.02
N SER A 259 2.61 18.33 9.52
CA SER A 259 2.53 19.21 8.36
C SER A 259 3.96 19.59 7.90
N PRO A 260 4.41 19.15 6.72
CA PRO A 260 3.66 18.38 5.73
C PRO A 260 3.46 16.91 6.12
N GLU A 261 2.42 16.29 5.57
CA GLU A 261 2.16 14.84 5.67
C GLU A 261 3.06 14.04 4.73
N HIS A 262 3.50 14.64 3.62
CA HIS A 262 4.47 14.05 2.71
C HIS A 262 5.20 15.15 1.93
N THR A 263 6.46 14.94 1.57
CA THR A 263 7.27 15.93 0.82
C THR A 263 7.90 15.32 -0.43
N ASP A 264 8.01 16.09 -1.52
CA ASP A 264 8.71 15.71 -2.76
C ASP A 264 8.15 14.46 -3.44
N GLY A 265 6.85 14.18 -3.27
CA GLY A 265 6.19 13.03 -3.88
C GLY A 265 5.94 13.20 -5.38
N ILE A 266 5.94 12.10 -6.12
CA ILE A 266 5.64 12.07 -7.55
C ILE A 266 4.51 11.06 -7.82
N ILE A 267 3.47 11.50 -8.53
CA ILE A 267 2.40 10.67 -9.08
C ILE A 267 2.46 10.81 -10.60
N ARG A 268 2.98 9.80 -11.30
CA ARG A 268 3.18 9.89 -12.76
C ARG A 268 2.69 8.68 -13.54
N ASN A 269 2.19 8.94 -14.75
CA ASN A 269 1.78 7.90 -15.69
C ASN A 269 0.80 6.90 -15.09
N ASN A 270 -0.05 7.26 -14.13
CA ASN A 270 -1.07 6.35 -13.58
C ASN A 270 -2.37 6.47 -14.38
N ILE A 271 -3.13 5.38 -14.42
CA ILE A 271 -4.51 5.35 -14.90
C ILE A 271 -5.38 5.15 -13.68
N VAL A 272 -6.22 6.14 -13.34
CA VAL A 272 -7.16 6.03 -12.21
C VAL A 272 -8.58 6.22 -12.75
N ALA A 273 -9.47 5.27 -12.46
CA ALA A 273 -10.82 5.32 -12.98
C ALA A 273 -11.90 4.94 -11.96
N ASN A 274 -13.09 5.47 -12.21
CA ASN A 274 -14.33 5.07 -11.54
C ASN A 274 -14.32 5.28 -10.02
N CYS A 275 -13.63 6.32 -9.56
CA CYS A 275 -13.61 6.75 -8.17
C CYS A 275 -14.74 7.73 -7.91
N SER A 276 -15.49 7.52 -6.83
CA SER A 276 -16.60 8.40 -6.45
C SER A 276 -16.11 9.79 -6.00
N ASP A 277 -14.83 9.91 -5.68
CA ASP A 277 -14.17 11.18 -5.35
C ASP A 277 -12.94 11.40 -6.24
N VAL A 278 -11.95 12.15 -5.76
CA VAL A 278 -10.75 12.51 -6.51
C VAL A 278 -9.91 11.28 -6.88
N ALA A 279 -9.30 11.33 -8.06
CA ALA A 279 -8.26 10.38 -8.44
C ALA A 279 -7.01 10.55 -7.57
N VAL A 280 -6.70 11.80 -7.21
CA VAL A 280 -5.54 12.16 -6.40
C VAL A 280 -5.95 13.14 -5.31
N TYR A 281 -5.63 12.81 -4.06
CA TYR A 281 -5.76 13.71 -2.92
C TYR A 281 -4.38 14.07 -2.37
N LEU A 282 -4.11 15.37 -2.25
CA LEU A 282 -2.87 15.90 -1.71
C LEU A 282 -3.22 16.70 -0.45
N ASN A 283 -3.12 16.06 0.71
CA ASN A 283 -3.46 16.63 2.01
C ASN A 283 -2.18 16.98 2.75
N LYS A 284 -1.92 18.29 2.90
CA LYS A 284 -0.65 18.82 3.43
C LYS A 284 0.58 18.21 2.72
N ALA A 285 0.51 17.98 1.41
CA ALA A 285 1.59 17.35 0.64
C ALA A 285 2.47 18.41 -0.03
N ALA A 286 3.66 18.62 0.51
CA ALA A 286 4.58 19.65 0.04
C ALA A 286 5.32 19.21 -1.23
N ASN A 287 5.52 20.15 -2.14
CA ASN A 287 6.34 20.00 -3.33
C ASN A 287 5.99 18.77 -4.20
N THR A 288 4.71 18.43 -4.32
CA THR A 288 4.25 17.22 -5.03
C THR A 288 4.07 17.43 -6.53
N ARG A 289 4.40 16.42 -7.35
CA ARG A 289 4.33 16.44 -8.83
C ARG A 289 3.30 15.44 -9.32
N VAL A 290 2.25 15.90 -9.98
CA VAL A 290 1.21 15.07 -10.61
C VAL A 290 1.38 15.15 -12.12
N LEU A 291 2.04 14.18 -12.72
CA LEU A 291 2.58 14.28 -14.09
C LEU A 291 1.99 13.24 -15.02
N PHE A 292 1.41 13.68 -16.14
CA PHE A 292 1.00 12.79 -17.23
C PHE A 292 0.13 11.61 -16.78
N ASN A 293 -0.85 11.83 -15.91
CA ASN A 293 -1.80 10.79 -15.52
C ASN A 293 -3.08 10.88 -16.37
N THR A 294 -3.82 9.77 -16.46
CA THR A 294 -5.16 9.73 -17.06
C THR A 294 -6.19 9.39 -15.99
N PHE A 295 -7.13 10.31 -15.73
CA PHE A 295 -8.15 10.15 -14.68
C PHE A 295 -9.57 10.14 -15.28
N VAL A 296 -10.24 9.00 -15.26
CA VAL A 296 -11.53 8.81 -15.95
C VAL A 296 -12.66 8.61 -14.95
N GLY A 297 -13.71 9.43 -15.03
CA GLY A 297 -14.87 9.27 -14.14
C GLY A 297 -14.49 9.47 -12.67
N THR A 298 -13.72 10.52 -12.38
CA THR A 298 -13.35 10.96 -11.03
C THR A 298 -13.60 12.47 -10.90
N THR A 299 -13.59 13.00 -9.68
CA THR A 299 -13.75 14.46 -9.47
C THR A 299 -12.48 15.25 -9.76
N GLY A 300 -11.37 14.58 -10.07
CA GLY A 300 -10.10 15.17 -10.51
C GLY A 300 -8.99 15.06 -9.46
N VAL A 301 -8.32 16.19 -9.16
CA VAL A 301 -7.17 16.26 -8.25
C VAL A 301 -7.37 17.39 -7.27
N ASP A 302 -7.12 17.14 -5.98
CA ASP A 302 -7.20 18.16 -4.94
C ASP A 302 -5.87 18.37 -4.25
N TYR A 303 -5.35 19.59 -4.33
CA TYR A 303 -4.37 20.14 -3.41
C TYR A 303 -5.12 20.80 -2.27
N ARG A 304 -4.94 20.32 -1.04
CA ARG A 304 -5.70 20.79 0.12
C ARG A 304 -4.81 21.12 1.31
N TYR A 305 -5.13 22.23 1.97
CA TYR A 305 -4.41 22.85 3.08
C TYR A 305 -3.13 23.57 2.67
N ALA A 306 -2.71 24.57 3.45
CA ALA A 306 -1.62 25.49 3.14
C ALA A 306 -0.26 24.81 2.84
N ALA A 307 0.01 23.65 3.44
CA ALA A 307 1.24 22.90 3.19
C ALA A 307 1.24 22.18 1.83
N SER A 308 0.09 22.04 1.18
CA SER A 308 0.00 21.40 -0.14
C SER A 308 0.46 22.34 -1.24
N THR A 309 1.58 21.98 -1.85
CA THR A 309 2.23 22.77 -2.91
C THR A 309 2.74 21.85 -4.02
N GLY A 310 2.99 22.43 -5.18
CA GLY A 310 3.70 21.75 -6.26
C GLY A 310 3.06 21.97 -7.62
N GLU A 311 3.04 20.95 -8.47
CA GLU A 311 2.65 21.09 -9.87
C GLU A 311 1.82 19.89 -10.36
N ALA A 312 0.78 20.19 -11.13
CA ALA A 312 0.12 19.25 -12.01
C ALA A 312 0.44 19.59 -13.48
N PHE A 313 1.00 18.64 -14.22
CA PHE A 313 1.45 18.84 -15.59
C PHE A 313 1.02 17.71 -16.51
N GLY A 314 0.52 18.03 -17.70
CA GLY A 314 0.33 17.03 -18.76
C GLY A 314 -0.78 16.00 -18.50
N ASN A 315 -1.64 16.18 -17.50
CA ASN A 315 -2.68 15.21 -17.14
C ASN A 315 -3.91 15.32 -18.06
N VAL A 316 -4.67 14.24 -18.22
CA VAL A 316 -5.99 14.22 -18.90
C VAL A 316 -7.02 13.70 -17.91
N LEU A 317 -8.09 14.46 -17.64
CA LEU A 317 -9.01 14.14 -16.55
C LEU A 317 -10.46 14.55 -16.81
N THR A 318 -11.40 13.76 -16.27
CA THR A 318 -12.83 14.11 -16.29
C THR A 318 -13.17 15.30 -15.39
N GLY A 319 -12.59 15.36 -14.20
CA GLY A 319 -12.79 16.46 -13.27
C GLY A 319 -11.86 17.66 -13.50
N VAL A 320 -11.55 18.34 -12.41
CA VAL A 320 -10.67 19.52 -12.38
C VAL A 320 -9.54 19.34 -11.37
N ILE A 321 -8.48 20.13 -11.51
CA ILE A 321 -7.43 20.24 -10.49
C ILE A 321 -7.75 21.47 -9.63
N ARG A 322 -7.88 21.28 -8.32
CA ARG A 322 -8.31 22.33 -7.38
C ARG A 322 -7.23 22.61 -6.34
N ASN A 323 -7.06 23.90 -6.04
CA ASN A 323 -6.42 24.36 -4.82
C ASN A 323 -7.52 24.69 -3.81
N ARG A 324 -7.49 24.03 -2.66
CA ARG A 324 -8.47 24.18 -1.59
C ARG A 324 -7.75 24.54 -0.30
N ASP A 325 -8.43 25.29 0.57
CA ASP A 325 -7.96 25.57 1.93
C ASP A 325 -6.52 26.15 1.97
N SER A 326 -6.26 27.17 1.13
CA SER A 326 -4.98 27.88 1.00
C SER A 326 -3.82 27.09 0.38
N ALA A 327 -4.07 25.93 -0.25
CA ALA A 327 -3.07 25.24 -1.07
C ALA A 327 -2.64 26.06 -2.30
N THR A 328 -1.43 25.81 -2.82
CA THR A 328 -0.82 26.63 -3.91
C THR A 328 -0.20 25.80 -5.05
N GLY A 329 -0.87 24.73 -5.50
CA GLY A 329 -0.44 23.96 -6.66
C GLY A 329 -0.53 24.75 -7.98
N THR A 330 0.50 24.67 -8.82
CA THR A 330 0.50 25.21 -10.19
C THR A 330 -0.03 24.17 -11.17
N GLN A 331 -0.56 24.63 -12.30
CA GLN A 331 -1.16 23.76 -13.31
C GLN A 331 -0.71 24.23 -14.69
N SER A 332 -0.20 23.32 -15.52
CA SER A 332 0.09 23.64 -16.91
C SER A 332 -0.07 22.42 -17.82
N SER A 333 -0.42 22.65 -19.09
CA SER A 333 -0.60 21.59 -20.08
C SER A 333 -1.52 20.44 -19.64
N ASN A 334 -2.50 20.68 -18.76
CA ASN A 334 -3.50 19.69 -18.38
C ASN A 334 -4.76 19.82 -19.26
N ARG A 335 -5.45 18.70 -19.49
CA ARG A 335 -6.74 18.65 -20.16
C ARG A 335 -7.83 18.20 -19.19
N SER A 336 -8.41 19.18 -18.50
CA SER A 336 -9.50 18.99 -17.54
C SER A 336 -10.87 18.96 -18.21
N ASN A 337 -11.91 18.55 -17.48
CA ASN A 337 -13.30 18.51 -17.94
C ASN A 337 -13.55 17.60 -19.16
N VAL A 338 -12.75 16.54 -19.34
CA VAL A 338 -12.98 15.55 -20.40
C VAL A 338 -14.12 14.62 -20.01
N THR A 339 -15.28 14.78 -20.63
CA THR A 339 -16.46 13.96 -20.29
C THR A 339 -16.18 12.46 -20.45
N THR A 340 -16.88 11.63 -19.67
CA THR A 340 -16.80 10.17 -19.83
C THR A 340 -17.23 9.72 -21.23
N THR A 341 -18.15 10.45 -21.88
CA THR A 341 -18.54 10.21 -23.28
C THR A 341 -17.37 10.47 -24.24
N THR A 342 -16.61 11.54 -24.03
CA THR A 342 -15.40 11.83 -24.82
C THR A 342 -14.36 10.73 -24.64
N PHE A 343 -14.08 10.33 -23.39
CA PHE A 343 -13.18 9.20 -23.14
C PHE A 343 -13.67 7.92 -23.84
N ALA A 344 -14.97 7.60 -23.78
CA ALA A 344 -15.55 6.42 -24.44
C ALA A 344 -15.56 6.50 -25.98
N SER A 345 -15.37 7.70 -26.54
CA SER A 345 -15.13 7.91 -27.97
C SER A 345 -13.67 7.67 -28.35
N TRP A 346 -12.73 7.97 -27.45
CA TRP A 346 -11.29 7.77 -27.65
C TRP A 346 -10.85 6.32 -27.44
N TYR A 347 -11.43 5.63 -26.46
CA TYR A 347 -10.92 4.35 -25.96
C TYR A 347 -11.99 3.25 -25.90
N VAL A 348 -11.53 1.99 -25.90
CA VAL A 348 -12.37 0.79 -25.86
C VAL A 348 -13.22 0.70 -24.59
N ALA A 349 -12.60 0.73 -23.40
CA ALA A 349 -13.31 0.65 -22.12
C ALA A 349 -12.62 1.48 -21.02
N PRO A 350 -12.64 2.83 -21.11
CA PRO A 350 -11.81 3.70 -20.27
C PRO A 350 -12.19 3.69 -18.78
N LEU A 351 -13.44 3.40 -18.42
CA LEU A 351 -13.84 3.21 -17.03
C LEU A 351 -13.31 1.91 -16.41
N LYS A 352 -12.86 0.97 -17.24
CA LYS A 352 -12.16 -0.26 -16.83
C LYS A 352 -10.64 -0.14 -16.95
N GLY A 353 -10.13 1.08 -17.18
CA GLY A 353 -8.70 1.33 -17.39
C GLY A 353 -8.15 0.83 -18.73
N ASP A 354 -9.01 0.33 -19.63
CA ASP A 354 -8.64 -0.04 -20.99
C ASP A 354 -8.67 1.20 -21.87
N LEU A 355 -7.47 1.70 -22.14
CA LEU A 355 -7.21 2.87 -22.97
C LEU A 355 -6.65 2.48 -24.35
N THR A 356 -6.92 1.27 -24.84
CA THR A 356 -6.69 0.92 -26.25
C THR A 356 -7.46 1.87 -27.15
N LEU A 357 -6.80 2.37 -28.20
CA LEU A 357 -7.40 3.34 -29.10
C LEU A 357 -8.62 2.77 -29.82
N LYS A 358 -9.70 3.53 -29.77
CA LYS A 358 -10.96 3.28 -30.48
C LYS A 358 -11.29 4.40 -31.47
N GLY A 359 -10.92 5.64 -31.13
CA GLY A 359 -11.22 6.82 -31.93
C GLY A 359 -10.09 7.84 -31.93
N ASP A 360 -10.41 9.06 -32.33
CA ASP A 360 -9.41 10.09 -32.58
C ASP A 360 -8.91 10.76 -31.28
N VAL A 361 -7.63 10.57 -30.98
CA VAL A 361 -6.90 11.21 -29.88
C VAL A 361 -5.91 12.28 -30.34
N SER A 362 -5.96 12.71 -31.61
CA SER A 362 -5.04 13.69 -32.21
C SER A 362 -4.88 14.95 -31.36
N SER A 363 -5.95 15.37 -30.68
CA SER A 363 -5.95 16.53 -29.78
C SER A 363 -5.05 16.40 -28.53
N LEU A 364 -4.61 15.19 -28.18
CA LEU A 364 -3.71 14.91 -27.06
C LEU A 364 -2.24 14.83 -27.49
N ILE A 365 -1.98 14.44 -28.74
CA ILE A 365 -0.65 14.15 -29.26
C ILE A 365 0.15 15.45 -29.40
N GLY A 366 1.35 15.50 -28.80
CA GLY A 366 2.22 16.68 -28.84
C GLY A 366 1.68 17.89 -28.06
N ALA A 367 0.63 17.72 -27.27
CA ALA A 367 -0.02 18.80 -26.52
C ALA A 367 0.68 19.14 -25.18
N ALA A 368 1.80 18.48 -24.87
CA ALA A 368 2.64 18.82 -23.72
C ALA A 368 4.14 18.72 -24.09
N ALA A 369 4.98 19.51 -23.43
CA ALA A 369 6.43 19.33 -23.52
C ALA A 369 6.86 18.11 -22.70
N ARG A 370 7.94 17.44 -23.11
CA ARG A 370 8.57 16.37 -22.31
C ARG A 370 8.95 16.89 -20.92
N ASN A 371 8.68 16.09 -19.90
CA ASN A 371 9.10 16.35 -18.52
C ASN A 371 10.16 15.34 -18.08
N THR A 372 11.26 15.79 -17.50
CA THR A 372 12.37 14.92 -17.06
C THR A 372 11.99 14.02 -15.89
N LEU A 373 10.99 14.39 -15.10
CA LEU A 373 10.43 13.60 -14.02
C LEU A 373 9.35 12.62 -14.50
N ALA A 374 9.02 12.60 -15.80
CA ALA A 374 8.16 11.59 -16.43
C ALA A 374 8.78 11.21 -17.79
N PRO A 375 9.95 10.55 -17.79
CA PRO A 375 10.71 10.31 -19.02
C PRO A 375 10.06 9.28 -19.96
N GLU A 376 9.16 8.46 -19.42
CA GLU A 376 8.47 7.36 -20.08
C GLU A 376 6.94 7.52 -19.94
N ASP A 377 6.18 6.70 -20.66
CA ASP A 377 4.71 6.58 -20.55
C ASP A 377 4.28 5.39 -19.68
N PHE A 378 2.97 5.09 -19.65
CA PHE A 378 2.36 3.96 -18.94
C PHE A 378 2.96 2.61 -19.33
N CYS A 379 3.56 2.52 -20.51
CA CYS A 379 4.05 1.28 -21.09
C CYS A 379 5.57 1.23 -21.12
N ALA A 380 6.21 2.06 -20.28
CA ALA A 380 7.65 2.21 -20.16
C ALA A 380 8.34 2.61 -21.48
N ARG A 381 7.63 3.33 -22.36
CA ARG A 381 8.19 3.83 -23.62
C ARG A 381 8.64 5.28 -23.43
N ALA A 382 9.85 5.59 -23.90
CA ALA A 382 10.41 6.94 -23.80
C ALA A 382 9.52 7.97 -24.51
N ARG A 383 9.19 9.05 -23.81
CA ARG A 383 8.39 10.15 -24.39
C ARG A 383 9.22 10.99 -25.36
N PRO A 384 8.68 11.38 -26.53
CA PRO A 384 9.31 12.34 -27.43
C PRO A 384 9.34 13.75 -26.82
N ALA A 385 10.03 14.69 -27.49
CA ALA A 385 10.12 16.08 -27.03
C ALA A 385 8.74 16.78 -26.94
N SER A 386 7.87 16.50 -27.92
CA SER A 386 6.46 16.88 -27.92
C SER A 386 5.64 15.67 -27.50
N ALA A 387 5.34 15.56 -26.20
CA ALA A 387 4.70 14.41 -25.58
C ALA A 387 3.17 14.47 -25.72
N THR A 388 2.54 13.30 -25.70
CA THR A 388 1.09 13.16 -25.57
C THR A 388 0.65 13.45 -24.14
N GLN A 389 -0.41 14.25 -23.97
CA GLN A 389 -1.03 14.43 -22.65
C GLN A 389 -1.64 13.11 -22.13
N GLY A 390 -1.50 12.86 -20.83
CA GLY A 390 -2.03 11.68 -20.15
C GLY A 390 -1.00 10.55 -20.04
N ALA A 391 -1.45 9.43 -19.48
CA ALA A 391 -0.58 8.30 -19.13
C ALA A 391 0.09 7.64 -20.34
N LEU A 392 -0.50 7.69 -21.52
CA LEU A 392 -0.04 6.96 -22.71
C LEU A 392 0.59 7.89 -23.73
N GLU A 393 1.64 7.42 -24.39
CA GLU A 393 2.24 8.10 -25.54
C GLU A 393 1.66 7.56 -26.85
N HIS A 394 0.52 8.12 -27.28
CA HIS A 394 -0.23 7.66 -28.46
C HIS A 394 0.53 7.82 -29.78
N SER A 395 1.51 8.74 -29.84
CA SER A 395 2.40 8.87 -31.00
C SER A 395 3.23 7.61 -31.28
N LEU A 396 3.34 6.70 -30.31
CA LEU A 396 4.06 5.43 -30.42
C LEU A 396 3.12 4.23 -30.65
N GLY A 397 1.84 4.47 -30.90
CA GLY A 397 0.80 3.44 -31.05
C GLY A 397 0.30 2.86 -29.74
N ASP A 398 -0.54 1.83 -29.83
CA ASP A 398 -1.05 1.11 -28.66
C ASP A 398 0.09 0.42 -27.89
N CYS A 399 -0.15 0.19 -26.61
CA CYS A 399 0.80 -0.55 -25.80
C CYS A 399 0.81 -2.05 -26.15
N PRO A 400 1.95 -2.73 -25.95
CA PRO A 400 2.00 -4.18 -26.08
C PRO A 400 0.95 -4.86 -25.18
N ALA A 401 0.36 -5.96 -25.66
CA ALA A 401 -0.50 -6.78 -24.81
C ALA A 401 0.21 -7.15 -23.50
N ASN A 402 -0.54 -7.16 -22.38
CA ASN A 402 -0.06 -7.46 -21.02
C ASN A 402 0.81 -6.37 -20.36
N THR A 403 0.85 -5.14 -20.89
CA THR A 403 1.45 -4.00 -20.17
C THR A 403 0.49 -3.46 -19.09
N GLY A 404 0.98 -3.31 -17.86
CA GLY A 404 0.22 -2.76 -16.74
C GLY A 404 -0.49 -3.78 -15.84
N GLY A 405 0.12 -4.94 -15.58
CA GLY A 405 -0.23 -5.79 -14.43
C GLY A 405 -1.41 -6.77 -14.58
N GLY A 406 -2.33 -6.57 -15.53
CA GLY A 406 -3.54 -7.38 -15.62
C GLY A 406 -3.81 -8.01 -16.98
N THR A 407 -3.45 -9.29 -17.14
CA THR A 407 -4.06 -10.18 -18.14
C THR A 407 -4.03 -11.61 -17.61
N ASP A 408 -5.01 -11.96 -16.79
CA ASP A 408 -5.60 -13.30 -16.87
C ASP A 408 -6.99 -13.15 -17.47
N ALA A 409 -7.17 -13.67 -18.67
CA ALA A 409 -8.46 -13.78 -19.33
C ALA A 409 -9.31 -14.82 -18.58
N GLY A 410 -10.11 -14.35 -17.61
CA GLY A 410 -11.12 -15.14 -16.90
C GLY A 410 -12.53 -14.78 -17.38
N THR A 411 -13.20 -15.77 -17.95
CA THR A 411 -14.52 -15.74 -18.60
C THR A 411 -15.71 -15.38 -17.69
N GLY A 412 -16.54 -14.42 -18.14
CA GLY A 412 -18.00 -14.57 -18.18
C GLY A 412 -18.85 -13.94 -17.07
N GLY A 413 -19.76 -13.02 -17.46
CA GLY A 413 -20.93 -12.62 -16.65
C GLY A 413 -21.50 -11.25 -17.01
N THR A 414 -22.71 -11.22 -17.55
CA THR A 414 -23.40 -10.10 -18.23
C THR A 414 -24.16 -9.14 -17.32
N THR A 415 -24.29 -7.86 -17.77
CA THR A 415 -25.38 -6.85 -17.57
C THR A 415 -25.62 -6.36 -16.12
N ASP A 416 -25.94 -5.10 -15.80
CA ASP A 416 -26.65 -4.04 -16.53
C ASP A 416 -26.34 -2.64 -15.93
N ALA A 417 -26.67 -1.59 -16.67
CA ALA A 417 -26.42 -0.20 -16.36
C ALA A 417 -27.40 0.40 -15.32
N GLY A 418 -26.90 1.30 -14.47
CA GLY A 418 -27.71 2.12 -13.58
C GLY A 418 -27.08 3.50 -13.37
N THR A 419 -27.66 4.51 -14.02
CA THR A 419 -27.29 5.92 -13.90
C THR A 419 -27.77 6.50 -12.57
N GLY A 420 -26.85 7.01 -11.75
CA GLY A 420 -27.15 7.74 -10.51
C GLY A 420 -26.26 8.96 -10.34
N THR A 421 -26.86 10.14 -10.42
CA THR A 421 -26.29 11.46 -10.10
C THR A 421 -25.87 11.52 -8.64
N MET A 422 -24.60 11.88 -8.38
CA MET A 422 -24.03 12.08 -7.04
C MET A 422 -23.97 13.58 -6.71
N ASP A 423 -24.57 13.96 -5.58
CA ASP A 423 -24.46 15.28 -4.96
C ASP A 423 -23.23 15.30 -4.04
N ALA A 424 -22.43 16.35 -4.14
CA ALA A 424 -21.13 16.48 -3.47
C ALA A 424 -21.32 16.99 -2.03
N GLY A 425 -21.50 16.06 -1.09
CA GLY A 425 -21.52 16.36 0.35
C GLY A 425 -20.11 16.47 0.93
N VAL A 426 -19.79 17.63 1.52
CA VAL A 426 -18.59 17.84 2.34
C VAL A 426 -18.74 17.08 3.66
N VAL A 427 -17.96 16.01 3.85
CA VAL A 427 -17.87 15.27 5.12
C VAL A 427 -16.51 15.60 5.78
N PRO A 428 -16.47 15.93 7.09
CA PRO A 428 -15.22 16.22 7.79
C PRO A 428 -14.36 14.96 7.98
N ASP A 429 -13.04 15.18 7.93
CA ASP A 429 -11.97 14.18 8.03
C ASP A 429 -12.15 13.23 9.23
N ALA A 430 -11.89 11.94 8.99
CA ALA A 430 -11.93 10.90 10.01
C ALA A 430 -10.95 11.23 11.16
N GLY A 431 -11.40 10.96 12.39
CA GLY A 431 -10.65 11.21 13.62
C GLY A 431 -9.33 10.42 13.72
N PRO A 432 -8.47 10.77 14.69
CA PRO A 432 -7.11 10.24 14.78
C PRO A 432 -7.11 8.72 15.04
N GLU A 433 -6.23 8.01 14.35
CA GLU A 433 -5.89 6.61 14.61
C GLU A 433 -5.45 6.44 16.08
N GLN A 434 -6.24 5.71 16.88
CA GLN A 434 -5.73 5.13 18.12
C GLN A 434 -5.10 3.78 17.78
N ASN A 435 -3.79 3.70 17.97
CA ASN A 435 -3.01 2.49 17.87
C ASN A 435 -3.43 1.54 19.02
N PRO A 436 -4.00 0.35 18.77
CA PRO A 436 -4.21 -0.62 19.83
C PRO A 436 -2.88 -1.34 20.09
N SER A 437 -1.98 -0.67 20.79
CA SER A 437 -0.81 -1.30 21.41
C SER A 437 -0.68 -0.74 22.82
N GLY A 438 -1.59 -1.18 23.69
CA GLY A 438 -1.35 -1.24 25.12
C GLY A 438 -0.96 -2.67 25.46
N ASP A 439 0.14 -2.80 26.21
CA ASP A 439 0.56 -3.87 27.13
C ASP A 439 2.09 -3.91 27.07
N GLU A 440 2.74 -3.14 27.95
CA GLU A 440 3.27 -3.56 29.27
C GLU A 440 4.58 -4.34 29.14
N ASP A 441 5.66 -3.69 29.62
CA ASP A 441 7.02 -4.20 29.70
C ASP A 441 7.11 -5.39 30.67
N GLU A 442 7.62 -6.54 30.21
CA GLU A 442 8.35 -7.49 31.08
C GLU A 442 9.56 -8.05 30.32
N ASP A 443 10.75 -7.67 30.80
CA ASP A 443 12.01 -8.36 30.54
C ASP A 443 11.92 -9.78 31.11
N GLU A 444 12.15 -10.84 30.31
CA GLU A 444 12.76 -12.09 30.81
C GLU A 444 13.28 -12.98 29.66
N ASP A 445 14.53 -13.43 29.83
CA ASP A 445 15.28 -14.32 28.96
C ASP A 445 14.66 -15.74 28.84
N GLY A 446 14.69 -16.32 27.63
CA GLY A 446 14.95 -17.76 27.44
C GLY A 446 13.79 -18.69 27.02
N GLY A 447 13.85 -19.17 25.77
CA GLY A 447 13.73 -20.60 25.44
C GLY A 447 12.35 -21.28 25.36
N CYS A 448 11.91 -21.53 24.11
CA CYS A 448 11.15 -22.67 23.57
C CYS A 448 10.29 -23.58 24.49
N SER A 449 8.96 -23.60 24.28
CA SER A 449 8.20 -24.72 23.66
C SER A 449 6.69 -24.58 23.86
N ALA A 450 5.92 -25.04 22.86
CA ALA A 450 4.46 -25.11 22.91
C ALA A 450 3.98 -26.30 23.75
N SER A 451 2.87 -26.13 24.48
CA SER A 451 2.07 -27.26 24.97
C SER A 451 0.57 -26.91 25.03
N PRO A 452 -0.32 -27.90 24.81
CA PRO A 452 -1.73 -27.67 24.49
C PRO A 452 -2.62 -27.59 25.74
N GLY A 453 -3.81 -27.02 25.53
CA GLY A 453 -4.72 -26.58 26.57
C GLY A 453 -5.34 -27.66 27.48
N LEU A 454 -5.88 -27.17 28.59
CA LEU A 454 -6.77 -27.87 29.51
C LEU A 454 -7.69 -26.84 30.18
N LEU A 455 -8.98 -26.87 29.83
CA LEU A 455 -10.10 -26.51 30.71
C LEU A 455 -10.34 -27.71 31.64
N PRO A 456 -10.76 -27.54 32.91
CA PRO A 456 -12.19 -27.26 33.14
C PRO A 456 -12.58 -26.54 34.46
N ALA A 457 -13.87 -26.17 34.47
CA ALA A 457 -14.83 -26.20 35.59
C ALA A 457 -14.87 -25.07 36.65
N LEU A 458 -15.99 -24.34 36.57
CA LEU A 458 -16.92 -23.92 37.62
C LEU A 458 -16.44 -24.02 39.09
N LEU A 459 -16.55 -22.90 39.81
CA LEU A 459 -17.30 -22.83 41.08
C LEU A 459 -17.71 -21.37 41.34
N GLY A 460 -19.01 -21.12 41.43
CA GLY A 460 -19.55 -19.84 41.90
C GLY A 460 -19.70 -19.84 43.41
N LEU A 461 -19.58 -18.68 44.06
CA LEU A 461 -20.31 -18.38 45.31
C LEU A 461 -20.18 -16.88 45.67
N LEU A 462 -21.32 -16.20 45.59
CA LEU A 462 -21.90 -15.22 46.53
C LEU A 462 -21.05 -14.07 47.13
N VAL A 463 -21.49 -12.85 46.80
CA VAL A 463 -21.32 -11.57 47.53
C VAL A 463 -22.17 -11.62 48.83
N PRO A 464 -21.80 -10.92 49.93
CA PRO A 464 -22.42 -9.61 50.16
C PRO A 464 -21.51 -8.54 50.79
N LEU A 465 -21.96 -7.29 50.58
CA LEU A 465 -21.52 -6.02 51.14
C LEU A 465 -21.29 -6.02 52.66
N ALA A 466 -20.33 -5.20 53.12
CA ALA A 466 -20.51 -4.35 54.30
C ALA A 466 -19.59 -3.12 54.29
N LEU A 467 -20.20 -1.93 54.34
CA LEU A 467 -19.58 -0.65 54.67
C LEU A 467 -18.99 -0.66 56.09
N ARG A 468 -17.86 0.04 56.32
CA ARG A 468 -17.79 1.15 57.32
C ARG A 468 -16.46 1.91 57.33
N ARG A 469 -16.60 3.24 57.26
CA ARG A 469 -15.62 4.29 57.60
C ARG A 469 -15.22 4.27 59.08
N ARG A 470 -13.95 4.56 59.38
CA ARG A 470 -13.43 5.52 60.41
C ARG A 470 -11.90 5.44 60.40
N ALA A 471 -11.18 6.44 59.90
CA ALA A 471 -10.75 7.67 60.58
C ALA A 471 -9.63 7.47 61.63
N ARG A 472 -8.45 8.01 61.28
CA ARG A 472 -7.42 8.67 62.12
C ARG A 472 -6.88 7.91 63.35
N ARG A 473 -5.57 7.60 63.29
CA ARG A 473 -4.53 8.43 63.93
C ARG A 473 -3.23 8.30 63.17
#